data_AF-A0A7S3HXT3-F1
#
_entry.id   AF-A0A7S3HXT3-F1
#
_cell.length_a   1.000
_cell.length_b   1.000
_cell.length_c   1.000
_cell.angle_alpha   90.00
_cell.angle_beta   90.00
_cell.angle_gamma   90.00
#
_symmetry.space_group_name_H-M   'P 1'
#
loop_
_entity.id
_entity.type
_entity.pdbx_description
1 polymer ?
#
loop_
_entity_poly.entity_id
_entity_poly.type
_entity_poly.pdbx_seq_one_letter_code
_entity_poly.pdbx_strand_id
1 'polypeptide(L)'
;MPWMSLPWEDARADQLRAKFNIMGVPVLVILDATTGFVVSATARKDLKKDVNEVYESWAKLLDLKKQMAADRAEQDAHAAAQRKEREWKDKQKKEEAKQNQ
;
A
#
# COMPACT_ATOMS: atom_id res chain seq x y z
N MET A 1 28.36 12.96 -5.72
CA MET A 1 28.09 11.96 -4.66
C MET A 1 27.59 10.69 -5.34
N PRO A 2 28.28 9.54 -5.21
CA PRO A 2 27.79 8.28 -5.77
C PRO A 2 26.62 7.77 -4.93
N TRP A 3 25.49 7.48 -5.58
CA TRP A 3 24.40 6.75 -4.95
C TRP A 3 24.79 5.28 -4.74
N MET A 4 24.12 4.60 -3.82
CA MET A 4 24.25 3.14 -3.69
C MET A 4 23.64 2.45 -4.91
N SER A 5 24.33 1.44 -5.42
CA SER A 5 23.81 0.55 -6.46
C SER A 5 23.79 -0.88 -5.96
N LEU A 6 22.96 -1.70 -6.60
CA LEU A 6 23.10 -3.14 -6.48
C LEU A 6 24.42 -3.58 -7.15
N PRO A 7 25.07 -4.64 -6.64
CA PRO A 7 26.15 -5.31 -7.36
C PRO A 7 25.71 -5.76 -8.76
N TRP A 8 26.69 -6.00 -9.64
CA TRP A 8 26.43 -6.58 -10.95
C TRP A 8 25.79 -7.97 -10.82
N GLU A 9 24.85 -8.31 -11.70
CA GLU A 9 24.12 -9.61 -11.73
C GLU A 9 23.36 -9.99 -10.45
N ASP A 10 22.99 -9.00 -9.63
CA ASP A 10 22.17 -9.25 -8.44
C ASP A 10 20.71 -9.58 -8.81
N ALA A 11 20.24 -10.77 -8.42
CA ALA A 11 18.87 -11.24 -8.68
C ALA A 11 17.77 -10.33 -8.11
N ARG A 12 18.10 -9.47 -7.12
CA ARG A 12 17.15 -8.49 -6.57
C ARG A 12 16.72 -7.47 -7.63
N ALA A 13 17.54 -7.22 -8.66
CA ALA A 13 17.17 -6.30 -9.73
C ALA A 13 15.90 -6.76 -10.46
N ASP A 14 15.79 -8.04 -10.81
CA ASP A 14 14.63 -8.59 -11.51
C ASP A 14 13.41 -8.74 -10.59
N GLN A 15 13.63 -9.08 -9.32
CA GLN A 15 12.57 -9.09 -8.30
C GLN A 15 11.96 -7.69 -8.11
N LEU A 16 12.78 -6.65 -8.08
CA LEU A 16 12.32 -5.26 -7.96
C LEU A 16 11.61 -4.80 -9.23
N ARG A 17 12.10 -5.18 -10.42
CA ARG A 17 11.40 -4.93 -11.70
C ARG A 17 10.00 -5.52 -11.69
N ALA A 18 9.86 -6.78 -11.29
CA ALA A 18 8.56 -7.44 -11.20
C ALA A 18 7.66 -6.80 -10.13
N LYS A 19 8.19 -6.57 -8.92
CA LYS A 19 7.43 -5.97 -7.79
C LYS A 19 6.83 -4.61 -8.13
N PHE A 20 7.57 -3.78 -8.86
CA PHE A 20 7.13 -2.44 -9.25
C PHE A 20 6.60 -2.38 -10.70
N ASN A 21 6.42 -3.53 -11.35
CA ASN A 21 5.94 -3.66 -12.72
C ASN A 21 6.68 -2.73 -13.71
N ILE A 22 8.01 -2.73 -13.62
CA ILE A 22 8.88 -1.88 -14.44
C ILE A 22 9.03 -2.50 -15.83
N MET A 23 8.37 -1.90 -16.82
CA MET A 23 8.42 -2.35 -18.22
C MET A 23 9.48 -1.62 -19.08
N GLY A 24 10.07 -0.54 -18.58
CA GLY A 24 11.06 0.26 -19.30
C GLY A 24 11.78 1.26 -18.39
N VAL A 25 12.82 1.90 -18.91
CA VAL A 25 13.65 2.88 -18.17
C VAL A 25 13.69 4.23 -18.93
N PRO A 26 13.84 5.37 -18.25
CA PRO A 26 14.11 5.55 -16.81
C PRO A 26 12.86 5.52 -15.92
N VAL A 27 12.99 4.94 -14.72
CA VAL A 27 11.95 4.89 -13.67
C VAL A 27 12.55 5.31 -12.33
N LEU A 28 11.76 5.99 -11.50
CA LEU A 28 12.09 6.36 -10.13
C LEU A 28 10.90 5.98 -9.23
N VAL A 29 11.20 5.23 -8.17
CA VAL A 29 10.23 4.84 -7.14
C VAL A 29 10.71 5.42 -5.81
N ILE A 30 9.82 6.09 -5.09
CA ILE A 30 10.08 6.68 -3.77
C ILE A 30 9.42 5.82 -2.72
N LEU A 31 10.22 5.42 -1.74
CA LEU A 31 9.84 4.55 -0.64
C LEU A 31 10.15 5.26 0.67
N ASP A 32 9.36 4.97 1.70
CA ASP A 32 9.73 5.27 3.08
C ASP A 32 10.84 4.31 3.52
N ALA A 33 11.95 4.85 4.02
CA ALA A 33 13.14 4.06 4.33
C ALA A 33 12.92 3.05 5.47
N THR A 34 12.10 3.42 6.46
CA THR A 34 11.86 2.58 7.65
C THR A 34 10.83 1.48 7.39
N THR A 35 9.75 1.82 6.69
CA THR A 35 8.61 0.90 6.51
C THR A 35 8.61 0.19 5.18
N GLY A 36 9.36 0.68 4.19
CA GLY A 36 9.30 0.21 2.80
C GLY A 36 7.99 0.60 2.08
N PHE A 37 7.17 1.48 2.68
CA PHE A 37 5.91 1.92 2.09
C PHE A 37 6.12 2.72 0.80
N VAL A 38 5.28 2.47 -0.21
CA VAL A 38 5.41 3.12 -1.52
C VAL A 38 4.77 4.51 -1.50
N VAL A 39 5.62 5.54 -1.47
CA VAL A 39 5.21 6.93 -1.58
C VAL A 39 4.77 7.20 -3.01
N SER A 40 5.65 7.02 -3.99
CA SER A 40 5.33 7.26 -5.40
C SER A 40 6.04 6.25 -6.29
N ALA A 41 5.29 5.54 -7.14
CA ALA A 41 5.86 4.60 -8.12
C ALA A 41 6.18 5.27 -9.47
N THR A 42 5.72 6.52 -9.67
CA THR A 42 5.87 7.27 -10.94
C THR A 42 6.66 8.56 -10.75
N ALA A 43 7.48 8.62 -9.70
CA ALA A 43 8.20 9.81 -9.25
C ALA A 43 9.10 10.43 -10.32
N ARG A 44 9.48 9.67 -11.35
CA ARG A 44 10.24 10.21 -12.48
C ARG A 44 9.51 11.38 -13.16
N LYS A 45 8.17 11.35 -13.21
CA LYS A 45 7.35 12.42 -13.81
C LYS A 45 7.23 13.66 -12.93
N ASP A 46 7.42 13.50 -11.63
CA ASP A 46 7.27 14.58 -10.65
C ASP A 46 8.49 15.51 -10.65
N LEU A 47 9.64 15.02 -11.13
CA LEU A 47 10.87 15.80 -11.26
C LEU A 47 10.70 16.96 -12.25
N LYS A 48 10.47 18.16 -11.72
CA LYS A 48 10.41 19.43 -12.46
C LYS A 48 11.73 20.20 -12.31
N LYS A 49 11.71 21.51 -12.60
CA LYS A 49 12.88 22.41 -12.48
C LYS A 49 13.35 22.60 -11.04
N ASP A 50 12.43 22.68 -10.07
CA ASP A 50 12.75 22.79 -8.65
C ASP A 50 12.54 21.43 -7.97
N VAL A 51 13.61 20.90 -7.39
CA VAL A 51 13.61 19.59 -6.75
C VAL A 51 13.15 19.70 -5.28
N ASN A 52 13.31 20.86 -4.64
CA ASN A 52 12.94 21.05 -3.23
C ASN A 52 11.42 20.97 -3.05
N GLU A 53 10.66 21.59 -3.96
CA GLU A 53 9.20 21.52 -3.94
C GLU A 53 8.69 20.07 -4.09
N VAL A 54 9.39 19.26 -4.88
CA VAL A 54 9.03 17.86 -5.13
C VAL A 54 9.22 17.02 -3.86
N TYR A 55 10.29 17.23 -3.10
CA TYR A 55 10.52 16.51 -1.84
C TYR A 55 9.43 16.81 -0.79
N GLU A 56 9.07 18.08 -0.62
CA GLU A 56 8.00 18.49 0.29
C GLU A 56 6.64 17.87 -0.11
N SER A 57 6.39 17.76 -1.42
CA SER A 57 5.20 17.09 -1.93
C SER A 57 5.17 15.60 -1.59
N TRP A 58 6.29 14.89 -1.77
CA TRP A 58 6.38 13.46 -1.43
C TRP A 58 6.26 13.19 0.08
N ALA A 59 6.79 14.07 0.93
CA ALA A 59 6.65 13.96 2.38
C ALA A 59 5.17 14.05 2.79
N LYS A 60 4.45 15.07 2.31
CA LYS A 60 3.00 15.22 2.57
C LYS A 60 2.20 14.04 2.04
N LEU A 61 2.59 13.51 0.88
CA LEU A 61 1.91 12.37 0.26
C LEU A 61 2.11 11.07 1.05
N LEU A 62 3.27 10.88 1.70
CA LEU A 62 3.50 9.77 2.61
C LEU A 62 2.54 9.80 3.80
N ASP A 63 2.39 10.95 4.45
CA ASP A 63 1.50 11.11 5.60
C ASP A 63 0.03 10.87 5.23
N LEU A 64 -0.40 11.45 4.11
CA LEU A 64 -1.75 11.24 3.60
C LEU A 64 -2.03 9.77 3.30
N LYS A 65 -1.10 9.08 2.63
CA LYS A 65 -1.28 7.66 2.32
C LYS A 65 -1.26 6.78 3.56
N LYS A 66 -0.48 7.12 4.59
CA LYS A 66 -0.49 6.42 5.88
C LYS A 66 -1.85 6.56 6.57
N GLN A 67 -2.43 7.75 6.58
CA GLN A 67 -3.78 7.99 7.12
C GLN A 67 -4.84 7.20 6.35
N MET A 68 -4.86 7.30 5.01
CA MET A 68 -5.82 6.56 4.19
C MET A 68 -5.70 5.04 4.35
N ALA A 69 -4.49 4.52 4.55
CA ALA A 69 -4.27 3.10 4.81
C ALA A 69 -4.83 2.67 6.18
N ALA A 70 -4.70 3.52 7.21
CA ALA A 70 -5.30 3.29 8.51
C ALA A 70 -6.84 3.32 8.44
N ASP A 71 -7.41 4.37 7.82
CA ASP A 71 -8.85 4.51 7.66
C ASP A 71 -9.47 3.33 6.89
N ARG A 72 -8.79 2.88 5.83
CA ARG A 72 -9.22 1.70 5.06
C ARG A 72 -9.16 0.43 5.89
N ALA A 73 -8.10 0.24 6.68
CA ALA A 73 -7.99 -0.92 7.57
C ALA A 73 -9.11 -0.93 8.62
N GLU A 74 -9.49 0.24 9.15
CA GLU A 74 -10.63 0.38 10.05
C GLU A 74 -11.95 0.05 9.34
N GLN A 75 -12.19 0.58 8.14
CA GLN A 75 -13.38 0.27 7.34
C GLN A 75 -13.50 -1.22 7.02
N ASP A 76 -12.39 -1.86 6.65
CA ASP A 76 -12.34 -3.30 6.39
C ASP A 76 -12.59 -4.11 7.68
N ALA A 77 -12.10 -3.65 8.83
CA ALA A 77 -12.37 -4.26 10.13
C ALA A 77 -13.85 -4.12 10.54
N HIS A 78 -14.43 -2.94 10.34
CA HIS A 78 -15.87 -2.70 10.57
C HIS A 78 -16.73 -3.58 9.65
N ALA A 79 -16.38 -3.67 8.37
CA ALA A 79 -17.07 -4.54 7.42
C ALA A 79 -16.96 -6.02 7.82
N ALA A 80 -15.79 -6.46 8.30
CA ALA A 80 -15.59 -7.82 8.80
C ALA A 80 -16.40 -8.10 10.08
N ALA A 81 -16.47 -7.14 11.01
CA ALA A 81 -17.28 -7.25 12.23
C ALA A 81 -18.78 -7.38 11.90
N GLN A 82 -19.29 -6.56 10.97
CA GLN A 82 -20.68 -6.64 10.51
C GLN A 82 -20.99 -7.99 9.84
N ARG A 83 -20.05 -8.56 9.08
CA ARG A 83 -20.22 -9.90 8.48
C ARG A 83 -20.37 -10.96 9.54
N LYS A 84 -19.51 -10.95 10.56
CA LYS A 84 -19.57 -11.89 11.69
C LYS A 84 -20.89 -11.80 12.45
N GLU A 85 -21.39 -10.58 12.67
CA GLU A 85 -22.66 -10.37 13.36
C GLU A 85 -23.85 -10.91 12.56
N ARG A 86 -23.87 -10.70 11.23
CA ARG A 86 -24.90 -11.27 10.35
C ARG A 86 -24.89 -12.79 10.39
N GLU A 87 -23.71 -13.39 10.25
CA GLU A 87 -23.54 -14.85 10.34
C GLU A 87 -23.99 -15.42 11.69
N TRP A 88 -23.73 -14.70 12.78
CA TRP A 88 -24.17 -15.11 14.12
C TRP A 88 -25.69 -15.05 14.25
N LYS A 89 -26.33 -13.95 13.80
CA LYS A 89 -27.79 -13.81 13.81
C LYS A 89 -28.48 -14.89 12.96
N ASP A 90 -27.93 -15.20 11.80
CA ASP A 90 -28.46 -16.25 10.92
C ASP A 90 -28.38 -17.64 11.55
N LYS A 91 -27.33 -17.92 12.34
CA LYS A 91 -27.20 -19.17 13.11
C LYS A 91 -28.25 -19.26 14.20
N GLN A 92 -28.42 -18.19 14.99
CA GLN A 92 -29.43 -18.13 16.05
C GLN A 92 -30.83 -18.38 15.49
N LYS A 93 -31.20 -17.68 14.41
CA LYS A 93 -32.51 -17.86 13.76
C LYS A 93 -32.74 -19.29 13.27
N LYS A 94 -31.69 -19.96 12.76
CA LYS A 94 -31.77 -21.37 12.34
C LYS A 94 -31.92 -22.34 13.51
N GLU A 95 -31.33 -22.04 14.66
CA GLU A 95 -31.48 -22.85 15.89
C GLU A 95 -32.88 -22.66 16.49
N GLU A 96 -33.38 -21.43 16.56
CA GLU A 96 -34.76 -21.13 16.99
C GLU A 96 -35.80 -21.83 16.11
N ALA A 97 -35.62 -21.80 14.78
CA ALA A 97 -36.51 -22.49 13.85
C ALA A 97 -36.52 -24.01 14.02
N LYS A 98 -35.40 -24.61 14.49
CA LYS A 98 -35.32 -26.04 14.79
C LYS A 98 -35.94 -26.41 16.14
N GLN A 99 -35.90 -25.52 17.14
CA GLN A 99 -36.53 -25.76 18.44
C GLN A 99 -38.05 -25.66 18.39
N ASN A 100 -38.58 -24.82 17.50
CA ASN A 100 -40.02 -24.56 17.38
C ASN A 100 -40.75 -25.52 16.42
N GLN A 101 -40.11 -26.61 15.99
CA GLN A 101 -40.61 -27.63 15.07
C GLN A 101 -40.64 -29.00 15.76
#